data_AF-A0A369S4A0-F1
#
_entry.id   AF-A0A369S4A0-F1
#
_cell.length_a   1.000
_cell.length_b   1.000
_cell.length_c   1.000
_cell.angle_alpha   90.00
_cell.angle_beta   90.00
_cell.angle_gamma   90.00
#
_symmetry.space_group_name_H-M   'P 1'
#
loop_
_entity.id
_entity.type
_entity.pdbx_description
1 polymer ?
#
loop_
_entity_poly.entity_id
_entity_poly.type
_entity_poly.pdbx_seq_one_letter_code
_entity_poly.pdbx_strand_id
1 'polypeptide(L)'
;MAYQSTTFLIACFLNWLIQVHGIDQCPCHTPSLCKPVQIGPRREVVAFSVYRGLWKYYDWTHLTTIALFEEQLPNIDPNLLCYAHSHHVRLVPKASFPVQQLTNKTHIDQWIKDKVKMIKTKFLDGINFDIEQSIPIISPEANDLIKFVNQTTTAIHSAFPGSLVTFDASYWPQCTIGHCYKNVAISKIVDFVITMNYDEEGSLIASANSPFRNTVYSIHAYKKAGAQMSKIVTAQPWYGYNYRCLGILIDDICVNFSEKLFLKNVAKLFKKMKHGLITRRNVKWNIQGNDDSSKSSIEYGEIEKYLNSNKTSGSKWSNSSQSPYFNYKDAKGAIHQVWYDNPKSLSIKYSYAIKSGIRGIGMWSTDFPNYVQYPKESAAMWKCIDTVLKNSKP
;
A
#
# COMPACT_ATOMS: atom_id res chain seq x y z
N MET A 1 -84.72 -9.21 -5.26
CA MET A 1 -83.37 -9.48 -4.73
C MET A 1 -82.52 -9.97 -5.89
N ALA A 2 -81.84 -9.05 -6.55
CA ALA A 2 -81.04 -9.30 -7.74
C ALA A 2 -79.90 -8.26 -7.78
N TYR A 3 -78.70 -8.77 -8.10
CA TYR A 3 -77.62 -8.18 -8.88
C TYR A 3 -77.10 -6.75 -8.62
N GLN A 4 -75.77 -6.71 -8.53
CA GLN A 4 -74.89 -5.55 -8.58
C GLN A 4 -75.13 -4.66 -9.81
N SER A 5 -75.00 -3.34 -9.63
CA SER A 5 -74.57 -2.45 -10.71
C SER A 5 -73.75 -1.27 -10.14
N THR A 6 -72.50 -1.26 -10.59
CA THR A 6 -71.57 -0.15 -10.82
C THR A 6 -72.08 1.30 -10.74
N THR A 7 -71.37 2.12 -9.96
CA THR A 7 -71.23 3.56 -10.22
C THR A 7 -69.76 3.94 -10.26
N PHE A 8 -69.31 4.39 -11.43
CA PHE A 8 -68.01 5.01 -11.70
C PHE A 8 -67.86 6.32 -10.90
N LEU A 9 -66.72 6.53 -10.24
CA LEU A 9 -66.18 7.86 -9.99
C LEU A 9 -64.70 7.89 -10.36
N ILE A 10 -64.44 8.69 -11.38
CA ILE A 10 -63.13 9.08 -11.88
C ILE A 10 -62.41 9.88 -10.79
N ALA A 11 -61.21 9.45 -10.42
CA ALA A 11 -60.27 10.29 -9.69
C ALA A 11 -58.87 10.10 -10.25
N CYS A 12 -58.39 11.19 -10.87
CA CYS A 12 -57.05 11.42 -11.36
C CYS A 12 -55.97 10.93 -10.39
N PHE A 13 -55.22 9.90 -10.78
CA PHE A 13 -53.87 9.72 -10.25
C PHE A 13 -52.90 10.30 -11.26
N LEU A 14 -52.51 11.55 -10.99
CA LEU A 14 -51.38 12.21 -11.61
C LEU A 14 -50.15 11.29 -11.56
N ASN A 15 -49.49 11.20 -12.71
CA ASN A 15 -48.11 10.78 -12.86
C ASN A 15 -47.23 11.24 -11.70
N TRP A 16 -46.82 10.30 -10.87
CA TRP A 16 -45.57 10.41 -10.12
C TRP A 16 -44.63 9.31 -10.60
N LEU A 17 -44.22 9.43 -11.87
CA LEU A 17 -42.93 8.91 -12.31
C LEU A 17 -41.87 9.73 -11.57
N ILE A 18 -41.54 9.30 -10.35
CA ILE A 18 -40.28 9.70 -9.73
C ILE A 18 -39.21 9.17 -10.67
N GLN A 19 -38.55 10.08 -11.38
CA GLN A 19 -37.34 9.78 -12.09
C GLN A 19 -36.32 9.29 -11.07
N VAL A 20 -36.07 7.99 -11.06
CA VAL A 20 -34.86 7.42 -10.45
C VAL A 20 -33.72 7.78 -11.41
N HIS A 21 -33.20 9.00 -11.28
CA HIS A 21 -31.98 9.40 -11.96
C HIS A 21 -30.78 8.71 -11.29
N GLY A 22 -30.10 7.88 -12.07
CA GLY A 22 -28.79 7.31 -11.72
C GLY A 22 -28.63 5.85 -12.08
N ILE A 23 -28.86 5.48 -13.35
CA ILE A 23 -28.19 4.27 -13.86
C ILE A 23 -26.70 4.63 -13.91
N ASP A 24 -25.85 3.89 -13.20
CA ASP A 24 -24.39 3.94 -13.29
C ASP A 24 -24.02 3.68 -14.76
N GLN A 25 -23.94 4.72 -15.57
CA GLN A 25 -23.56 4.63 -16.97
C GLN A 25 -22.05 4.55 -17.06
N CYS A 26 -21.57 3.60 -17.86
CA CYS A 26 -20.16 3.45 -18.17
C CYS A 26 -19.57 4.80 -18.63
N PRO A 27 -18.54 5.34 -17.96
CA PRO A 27 -17.94 6.62 -18.34
C PRO A 27 -17.10 6.52 -19.62
N CYS A 28 -16.83 5.31 -20.11
CA CYS A 28 -15.97 5.08 -21.25
C CYS A 28 -16.75 5.15 -22.57
N HIS A 29 -16.14 5.78 -23.57
CA HIS A 29 -16.68 5.80 -24.93
C HIS A 29 -16.89 4.38 -25.48
N THR A 30 -15.98 3.47 -25.17
CA THR A 30 -16.09 2.04 -25.50
C THR A 30 -16.68 1.28 -24.31
N PRO A 31 -17.94 0.77 -24.36
CA PRO A 31 -18.60 0.17 -23.20
C PRO A 31 -17.95 -1.11 -22.67
N SER A 32 -17.19 -1.83 -23.50
CA SER A 32 -16.43 -3.01 -23.07
C SER A 32 -15.35 -2.69 -22.04
N LEU A 33 -14.85 -1.44 -22.01
CA LEU A 33 -13.88 -0.97 -21.03
C LEU A 33 -14.47 -0.81 -19.63
N CYS A 34 -15.79 -0.94 -19.45
CA CYS A 34 -16.42 -0.95 -18.13
C CYS A 34 -16.65 -2.36 -17.58
N LYS A 35 -16.05 -3.38 -18.21
CA LYS A 35 -16.00 -4.75 -17.68
C LYS A 35 -14.63 -4.99 -17.04
N PRO A 36 -14.53 -5.89 -16.04
CA PRO A 36 -13.25 -6.28 -15.49
C PRO A 36 -12.28 -6.74 -16.59
N VAL A 37 -11.02 -6.34 -16.51
CA VAL A 37 -9.97 -6.65 -17.47
C VAL A 37 -9.75 -8.16 -17.53
N GLN A 38 -10.19 -8.76 -18.64
CA GLN A 38 -10.01 -10.19 -18.92
C GLN A 38 -8.64 -10.42 -19.56
N ILE A 39 -7.66 -10.76 -18.74
CA ILE A 39 -6.32 -11.13 -19.21
C ILE A 39 -5.78 -12.33 -18.45
N GLY A 40 -5.12 -13.23 -19.18
CA GLY A 40 -4.53 -14.44 -18.62
C GLY A 40 -3.38 -14.18 -17.65
N PRO A 41 -2.77 -15.26 -17.09
CA PRO A 41 -1.62 -15.14 -16.22
C PRO A 41 -0.49 -14.35 -16.90
N ARG A 42 0.00 -13.33 -16.23
CA ARG A 42 1.14 -12.51 -16.65
C ARG A 42 1.96 -12.11 -15.44
N ARG A 43 3.17 -11.63 -15.69
CA ARG A 43 3.99 -10.99 -14.67
C ARG A 43 3.30 -9.70 -14.22
N GLU A 44 3.18 -9.49 -12.92
CA GLU A 44 2.48 -8.33 -12.36
C GLU A 44 3.45 -7.17 -12.09
N VAL A 45 3.00 -5.95 -12.39
CA VAL A 45 3.61 -4.69 -11.96
C VAL A 45 2.50 -3.86 -11.30
N VAL A 46 2.49 -3.87 -9.96
CA VAL A 46 1.38 -3.31 -9.17
C VAL A 46 1.77 -1.97 -8.57
N ALA A 47 1.15 -0.88 -9.03
CA ALA A 47 1.33 0.45 -8.47
C ALA A 47 0.29 0.77 -7.40
N PHE A 48 0.75 1.36 -6.30
CA PHE A 48 -0.14 2.00 -5.34
C PHE A 48 -0.15 3.50 -5.59
N SER A 49 -1.34 4.08 -5.61
CA SER A 49 -1.57 5.49 -5.91
C SER A 49 -2.28 6.15 -4.73
N VAL A 50 -1.70 7.25 -4.24
CA VAL A 50 -2.36 8.21 -3.34
C VAL A 50 -3.15 9.26 -4.13
N TYR A 51 -3.28 9.09 -5.45
CA TYR A 51 -4.17 9.81 -6.35
C TYR A 51 -4.00 11.35 -6.26
N ARG A 52 -2.94 11.84 -6.91
CA ARG A 52 -2.70 13.29 -7.07
C ARG A 52 -3.04 13.81 -8.47
N GLY A 53 -3.83 13.04 -9.23
CA GLY A 53 -4.12 13.32 -10.64
C GLY A 53 -2.91 13.12 -11.57
N LEU A 54 -1.86 12.42 -11.12
CA LEU A 54 -0.60 12.24 -11.85
C LEU A 54 -0.60 11.06 -12.82
N TRP A 55 -1.70 10.32 -12.94
CA TRP A 55 -1.80 9.09 -13.72
C TRP A 55 -1.44 9.23 -15.21
N LYS A 56 -1.55 10.45 -15.76
CA LYS A 56 -1.13 10.76 -17.13
C LYS A 56 0.39 10.70 -17.34
N TYR A 57 1.17 10.73 -16.26
CA TYR A 57 2.63 10.64 -16.28
C TYR A 57 3.15 9.22 -16.01
N TYR A 58 2.29 8.27 -15.64
CA TYR A 58 2.72 6.90 -15.37
C TYR A 58 3.20 6.21 -16.65
N ASP A 59 4.11 5.24 -16.51
CA ASP A 59 4.49 4.37 -17.61
C ASP A 59 3.52 3.17 -17.69
N TRP A 60 2.66 3.20 -18.69
CA TRP A 60 1.63 2.20 -18.92
C TRP A 60 2.12 0.97 -19.67
N THR A 61 3.41 0.92 -20.06
CA THR A 61 3.98 -0.18 -20.86
C THR A 61 3.93 -1.51 -20.12
N HIS A 62 4.25 -1.49 -18.81
CA HIS A 62 4.36 -2.71 -17.99
C HIS A 62 3.38 -2.75 -16.83
N LEU A 63 2.75 -1.63 -16.52
CA LEU A 63 1.81 -1.53 -15.41
C LEU A 63 0.66 -2.53 -15.60
N THR A 64 0.27 -3.24 -14.55
CA THR A 64 -0.80 -4.25 -14.63
C THR A 64 -1.98 -3.97 -13.73
N THR A 65 -1.73 -3.30 -12.60
CA THR A 65 -2.73 -2.98 -11.59
C THR A 65 -2.38 -1.65 -10.91
N ILE A 66 -3.38 -0.82 -10.66
CA ILE A 66 -3.30 0.35 -9.79
C ILE A 66 -4.24 0.12 -8.60
N ALA A 67 -3.66 0.10 -7.41
CA ALA A 67 -4.39 0.12 -6.15
C ALA A 67 -4.61 1.58 -5.70
N LEU A 68 -5.87 1.95 -5.47
CA LEU A 68 -6.32 3.29 -5.06
C LEU A 68 -6.98 3.23 -3.70
N PHE A 69 -6.80 4.25 -2.86
CA PHE A 69 -7.57 4.34 -1.62
C PHE A 69 -9.07 4.47 -1.90
N GLU A 70 -9.89 3.75 -1.14
CA GLU A 70 -11.35 3.80 -1.28
C GLU A 70 -11.90 5.22 -1.14
N GLU A 71 -11.31 6.01 -0.23
CA GLU A 71 -11.67 7.39 0.04
C GLU A 71 -11.45 8.32 -1.17
N GLN A 72 -10.62 7.89 -2.13
CA GLN A 72 -10.28 8.67 -3.32
C GLN A 72 -11.22 8.39 -4.49
N LEU A 73 -11.87 7.23 -4.53
CA LEU A 73 -12.77 6.81 -5.62
C LEU A 73 -13.93 7.76 -5.96
N PRO A 74 -14.46 8.58 -5.03
CA PRO A 74 -15.43 9.61 -5.39
C PRO A 74 -14.83 10.72 -6.27
N ASN A 75 -13.52 10.97 -6.15
CA ASN A 75 -12.84 12.14 -6.74
C ASN A 75 -11.89 11.76 -7.89
N ILE A 76 -11.86 10.50 -8.32
CA ILE A 76 -11.01 10.09 -9.43
C ILE A 76 -11.51 10.63 -10.77
N ASP A 77 -10.57 11.00 -11.65
CA ASP A 77 -10.82 11.41 -13.02
C ASP A 77 -11.52 10.24 -13.72
N PRO A 78 -12.75 10.42 -14.26
CA PRO A 78 -13.48 9.34 -14.90
C PRO A 78 -12.73 8.73 -16.08
N ASN A 79 -11.79 9.48 -16.70
CA ASN A 79 -10.97 8.97 -17.78
C ASN A 79 -9.90 7.97 -17.32
N LEU A 80 -9.52 7.97 -16.04
CA LEU A 80 -8.53 7.04 -15.50
C LEU A 80 -8.94 5.58 -15.73
N LEU A 81 -10.20 5.25 -15.43
CA LEU A 81 -10.75 3.91 -15.66
C LEU A 81 -10.58 3.48 -17.12
N CYS A 82 -11.06 4.31 -18.04
CA CYS A 82 -11.08 3.99 -19.45
C CYS A 82 -9.66 3.89 -20.02
N TYR A 83 -8.78 4.79 -19.60
CA TYR A 83 -7.39 4.78 -20.00
C TYR A 83 -6.67 3.53 -19.48
N ALA A 84 -6.85 3.19 -18.21
CA ALA A 84 -6.28 1.99 -17.61
C ALA A 84 -6.74 0.72 -18.33
N HIS A 85 -8.05 0.57 -18.54
CA HIS A 85 -8.60 -0.63 -19.16
C HIS A 85 -8.20 -0.74 -20.64
N SER A 86 -8.03 0.38 -21.35
CA SER A 86 -7.50 0.38 -22.72
C SER A 86 -6.04 -0.11 -22.82
N HIS A 87 -5.30 -0.04 -21.71
CA HIS A 87 -3.94 -0.58 -21.57
C HIS A 87 -3.92 -1.92 -20.81
N HIS A 88 -5.08 -2.55 -20.62
CA HIS A 88 -5.22 -3.78 -19.83
C HIS A 88 -4.67 -3.64 -18.40
N VAL A 89 -4.82 -2.47 -17.78
CA VAL A 89 -4.46 -2.21 -16.39
C VAL A 89 -5.70 -2.23 -15.53
N ARG A 90 -5.63 -2.99 -14.44
CA ARG A 90 -6.72 -3.13 -13.48
C ARG A 90 -6.74 -1.97 -12.48
N LEU A 91 -7.92 -1.51 -12.09
CA LEU A 91 -8.11 -0.62 -10.95
C LEU A 91 -8.75 -1.40 -9.80
N VAL A 92 -8.08 -1.41 -8.65
CA VAL A 92 -8.58 -2.05 -7.42
C VAL A 92 -8.62 -1.05 -6.26
N PRO A 93 -9.69 -1.03 -5.46
CA PRO A 93 -9.72 -0.32 -4.20
C PRO A 93 -8.84 -1.02 -3.17
N LYS A 94 -8.06 -0.23 -2.44
CA LYS A 94 -7.34 -0.60 -1.23
C LYS A 94 -8.31 -0.53 -0.05
N ALA A 95 -8.71 -1.69 0.44
CA ALA A 95 -9.80 -1.87 1.37
C ALA A 95 -9.32 -2.35 2.74
N SER A 96 -9.73 -1.63 3.78
CA SER A 96 -9.52 -2.05 5.17
C SER A 96 -10.76 -2.71 5.75
N PHE A 97 -10.57 -3.49 6.82
CA PHE A 97 -11.66 -4.06 7.60
C PHE A 97 -11.31 -4.00 9.09
N PRO A 98 -12.23 -3.59 9.98
CA PRO A 98 -11.96 -3.52 11.42
C PRO A 98 -11.79 -4.93 12.01
N VAL A 99 -10.60 -5.26 12.51
CA VAL A 99 -10.28 -6.63 12.95
C VAL A 99 -11.14 -7.11 14.13
N GLN A 100 -11.70 -6.18 14.90
CA GLN A 100 -12.62 -6.47 16.00
C GLN A 100 -13.99 -6.98 15.53
N GLN A 101 -14.31 -6.85 14.23
CA GLN A 101 -15.57 -7.31 13.64
C GLN A 101 -15.41 -8.65 12.90
N LEU A 102 -14.25 -9.32 12.97
CA LEU A 102 -13.98 -10.58 12.26
C LEU A 102 -14.89 -11.75 12.66
N THR A 103 -15.59 -11.64 13.79
CA THR A 103 -16.57 -12.64 14.26
C THR A 103 -18.02 -12.20 14.07
N ASN A 104 -18.26 -10.95 13.65
CA ASN A 104 -19.60 -10.41 13.44
C ASN A 104 -20.09 -10.69 12.02
N LYS A 105 -20.76 -11.84 11.84
CA LYS A 105 -21.26 -12.29 10.53
C LYS A 105 -22.13 -11.26 9.82
N THR A 106 -23.01 -10.55 10.54
CA THR A 106 -23.87 -9.52 9.93
C THR A 106 -23.04 -8.36 9.38
N HIS A 107 -22.01 -7.93 10.11
CA HIS A 107 -21.11 -6.87 9.66
C HIS A 107 -20.28 -7.31 8.46
N ILE A 108 -19.75 -8.54 8.48
CA ILE A 108 -19.02 -9.13 7.36
C ILE A 108 -19.90 -9.22 6.11
N ASP A 109 -21.11 -9.77 6.24
CA ASP A 109 -22.04 -9.94 5.11
C ASP A 109 -22.45 -8.57 4.53
N GLN A 110 -22.65 -7.55 5.37
CA GLN A 110 -22.94 -6.19 4.92
C GLN A 110 -21.74 -5.55 4.22
N TRP A 111 -20.54 -5.65 4.81
CA TRP A 111 -19.32 -5.11 4.23
C TRP A 111 -19.04 -5.74 2.86
N ILE A 112 -19.18 -7.06 2.70
CA ILE A 112 -19.00 -7.74 1.40
C ILE A 112 -20.01 -7.22 0.38
N LYS A 113 -21.28 -7.08 0.75
CA LYS A 113 -22.31 -6.52 -0.14
C LYS A 113 -21.95 -5.10 -0.60
N ASP A 114 -21.45 -4.28 0.30
CA ASP A 114 -21.04 -2.90 0.00
C ASP A 114 -19.84 -2.87 -0.95
N LYS A 115 -18.86 -3.77 -0.78
CA LYS A 115 -17.73 -3.90 -1.72
C LYS A 115 -18.16 -4.39 -3.10
N VAL A 116 -19.02 -5.42 -3.16
CA VAL A 116 -19.58 -5.90 -4.44
C VAL A 116 -20.34 -4.78 -5.14
N LYS A 117 -21.14 -3.99 -4.40
CA LYS A 117 -21.82 -2.82 -4.95
C LYS A 117 -20.83 -1.80 -5.48
N MET A 118 -19.83 -1.41 -4.69
CA MET A 118 -18.81 -0.44 -5.11
C MET A 118 -18.06 -0.88 -6.36
N ILE A 119 -17.61 -2.13 -6.43
CA ILE A 119 -16.92 -2.70 -7.59
C ILE A 119 -17.80 -2.58 -8.84
N LYS A 120 -19.08 -2.92 -8.72
CA LYS A 120 -20.04 -2.80 -9.82
C LYS A 120 -20.26 -1.36 -10.26
N THR A 121 -20.56 -0.45 -9.34
CA THR A 121 -20.94 0.93 -9.67
C THR A 121 -19.77 1.76 -10.16
N LYS A 122 -18.55 1.42 -9.74
CA LYS A 122 -17.30 2.09 -10.16
C LYS A 122 -16.56 1.35 -11.28
N PHE A 123 -17.11 0.23 -11.77
CA PHE A 123 -16.53 -0.61 -12.83
C PHE A 123 -15.10 -1.10 -12.54
N LEU A 124 -14.81 -1.38 -11.27
CA LEU A 124 -13.48 -1.78 -10.80
C LEU A 124 -13.23 -3.27 -11.08
N ASP A 125 -11.96 -3.68 -10.97
CA ASP A 125 -11.54 -5.04 -11.31
C ASP A 125 -11.52 -5.98 -10.12
N GLY A 126 -11.86 -5.53 -8.91
CA GLY A 126 -11.85 -6.38 -7.71
C GLY A 126 -11.47 -5.61 -6.45
N ILE A 127 -10.55 -6.12 -5.64
CA ILE A 127 -10.17 -5.52 -4.34
C ILE A 127 -8.73 -5.86 -3.95
N ASN A 128 -8.06 -4.92 -3.28
CA ASN A 128 -6.81 -5.15 -2.58
C ASN A 128 -7.02 -4.97 -1.08
N PHE A 129 -6.88 -6.04 -0.29
CA PHE A 129 -6.98 -5.94 1.16
C PHE A 129 -5.75 -5.27 1.74
N ASP A 130 -5.98 -4.25 2.57
CA ASP A 130 -4.96 -3.61 3.38
C ASP A 130 -5.45 -3.45 4.82
N ILE A 131 -5.15 -4.47 5.64
CA ILE A 131 -5.72 -4.56 7.00
C ILE A 131 -4.88 -3.78 8.01
N GLU A 132 -3.55 -3.94 7.94
CA GLU A 132 -2.49 -3.34 8.78
C GLU A 132 -2.70 -3.25 10.31
N GLN A 133 -3.77 -3.85 10.83
CA GLN A 133 -4.11 -3.91 12.24
C GLN A 133 -3.52 -5.17 12.87
N SER A 134 -2.98 -5.02 14.08
CA SER A 134 -2.35 -6.11 14.82
C SER A 134 -3.36 -7.20 15.18
N ILE A 135 -3.03 -8.46 14.83
CA ILE A 135 -3.73 -9.66 15.25
C ILE A 135 -2.68 -10.65 15.76
N PRO A 136 -2.79 -11.21 16.98
CA PRO A 136 -1.84 -12.22 17.43
C PRO A 136 -1.93 -13.48 16.55
N ILE A 137 -0.82 -13.92 15.95
CA ILE A 137 -0.83 -14.99 14.93
C ILE A 137 -1.37 -16.35 15.41
N ILE A 138 -1.27 -16.61 16.72
CA ILE A 138 -1.77 -17.84 17.37
C ILE A 138 -3.23 -17.74 17.82
N SER A 139 -3.88 -16.59 17.65
CA SER A 139 -5.25 -16.37 18.13
C SER A 139 -6.31 -16.92 17.16
N PRO A 140 -7.55 -17.15 17.62
CA PRO A 140 -8.68 -17.50 16.76
C PRO A 140 -8.93 -16.46 15.65
N GLU A 141 -8.76 -15.18 15.95
CA GLU A 141 -8.98 -14.07 15.02
C GLU A 141 -8.05 -14.15 13.81
N ALA A 142 -6.84 -14.70 13.96
CA ALA A 142 -5.94 -14.93 12.83
C ALA A 142 -6.51 -15.96 11.83
N ASN A 143 -7.31 -16.92 12.30
CA ASN A 143 -8.06 -17.83 11.42
C ASN A 143 -9.33 -17.18 10.88
N ASP A 144 -10.00 -16.35 11.67
CA ASP A 144 -11.20 -15.65 11.21
C ASP A 144 -10.89 -14.63 10.11
N LEU A 145 -9.70 -14.02 10.13
CA LEU A 145 -9.19 -13.23 9.00
C LEU A 145 -9.12 -14.05 7.70
N ILE A 146 -8.58 -15.28 7.75
CA ILE A 146 -8.52 -16.17 6.58
C ILE A 146 -9.93 -16.49 6.08
N LYS A 147 -10.88 -16.79 6.99
CA LYS A 147 -12.27 -17.07 6.62
C LYS A 147 -12.93 -15.87 5.95
N PHE A 148 -12.76 -14.68 6.52
CA PHE A 148 -13.28 -13.43 5.98
C PHE A 148 -12.71 -13.13 4.59
N VAL A 149 -11.39 -13.24 4.42
CA VAL A 149 -10.73 -13.04 3.11
C VAL A 149 -11.24 -14.07 2.10
N ASN A 150 -11.39 -15.35 2.49
CA ASN A 150 -11.86 -16.39 1.59
C ASN A 150 -13.33 -16.19 1.17
N GLN A 151 -14.19 -15.81 2.11
CA GLN A 151 -15.60 -15.50 1.86
C GLN A 151 -15.71 -14.32 0.88
N THR A 152 -14.95 -13.25 1.12
CA THR A 152 -14.94 -12.08 0.24
C THR A 152 -14.40 -12.42 -1.15
N THR A 153 -13.28 -13.16 -1.21
CA THR A 153 -12.64 -13.55 -2.47
C THR A 153 -13.61 -14.37 -3.33
N THR A 154 -14.28 -15.35 -2.72
CA THR A 154 -15.30 -16.16 -3.38
C THR A 154 -16.47 -15.31 -3.88
N ALA A 155 -16.97 -14.37 -3.06
CA ALA A 155 -18.08 -13.51 -3.42
C ALA A 155 -17.75 -12.58 -4.60
N ILE A 156 -16.55 -11.99 -4.61
CA ILE A 156 -16.09 -11.10 -5.67
C ILE A 156 -15.89 -11.87 -6.98
N HIS A 157 -15.17 -12.99 -6.97
CA HIS A 157 -14.99 -13.80 -8.20
C HIS A 157 -16.30 -14.35 -8.76
N SER A 158 -17.25 -14.71 -7.89
CA SER A 158 -18.58 -15.18 -8.32
C SER A 158 -19.39 -14.06 -8.96
N ALA A 159 -19.30 -12.83 -8.43
CA ALA A 159 -20.02 -11.68 -8.97
C ALA A 159 -19.36 -11.12 -10.24
N PHE A 160 -18.03 -11.22 -10.36
CA PHE A 160 -17.24 -10.60 -11.42
C PHE A 160 -16.19 -11.59 -11.96
N PRO A 161 -16.54 -12.44 -12.95
CA PRO A 161 -15.57 -13.32 -13.59
C PRO A 161 -14.36 -12.52 -14.11
N GLY A 162 -13.15 -13.00 -13.81
CA GLY A 162 -11.89 -12.32 -14.16
C GLY A 162 -11.47 -11.19 -13.20
N SER A 163 -12.18 -10.98 -12.09
CA SER A 163 -11.77 -10.04 -11.05
C SER A 163 -10.43 -10.42 -10.40
N LEU A 164 -9.79 -9.44 -9.79
CA LEU A 164 -8.54 -9.55 -9.05
C LEU A 164 -8.77 -9.29 -7.54
N VAL A 165 -8.39 -10.24 -6.70
CA VAL A 165 -8.39 -10.11 -5.25
C VAL A 165 -6.98 -10.29 -4.72
N THR A 166 -6.42 -9.25 -4.11
CA THR A 166 -5.04 -9.23 -3.59
C THR A 166 -5.01 -8.84 -2.13
N PHE A 167 -3.88 -9.06 -1.47
CA PHE A 167 -3.73 -8.79 -0.04
C PHE A 167 -2.33 -8.26 0.27
N ASP A 168 -2.27 -7.09 0.90
CA ASP A 168 -1.05 -6.46 1.37
C ASP A 168 -0.53 -7.19 2.62
N ALA A 169 0.66 -7.75 2.50
CA ALA A 169 1.29 -8.60 3.48
C ALA A 169 2.59 -7.96 3.97
N SER A 170 2.96 -8.28 5.21
CA SER A 170 4.30 -7.97 5.71
C SER A 170 5.38 -8.58 4.80
N TYR A 171 6.52 -7.90 4.67
CA TYR A 171 7.70 -8.44 4.00
C TYR A 171 8.19 -9.75 4.63
N TRP A 172 7.85 -10.03 5.88
CA TRP A 172 8.10 -11.33 6.50
C TRP A 172 6.85 -12.23 6.40
N PRO A 173 7.00 -13.52 6.09
CA PRO A 173 5.86 -14.45 6.03
C PRO A 173 5.28 -14.78 7.41
N GLN A 174 6.03 -14.50 8.47
CA GLN A 174 5.62 -14.64 9.86
C GLN A 174 5.50 -13.25 10.51
N CYS A 175 5.06 -13.23 11.76
CA CYS A 175 4.83 -12.02 12.55
C CYS A 175 6.03 -11.06 12.54
N THR A 176 5.83 -9.84 12.02
CA THR A 176 6.63 -8.66 12.35
C THR A 176 5.88 -7.84 13.39
N ILE A 177 6.57 -6.99 14.16
CA ILE A 177 5.90 -6.13 15.17
C ILE A 177 4.74 -5.37 14.49
N GLY A 178 3.50 -5.61 14.94
CA GLY A 178 2.30 -4.94 14.43
C GLY A 178 1.59 -5.61 13.24
N HIS A 179 2.27 -6.46 12.44
CA HIS A 179 1.70 -7.07 11.22
C HIS A 179 1.88 -8.60 11.24
N CYS A 180 0.94 -9.30 11.87
CA CYS A 180 1.06 -10.74 12.14
C CYS A 180 -0.10 -11.53 11.53
N TYR A 181 0.00 -11.80 10.22
CA TYR A 181 -0.98 -12.61 9.51
C TYR A 181 -0.39 -13.92 9.01
N LYS A 182 -1.27 -14.89 8.74
CA LYS A 182 -0.90 -16.18 8.13
C LYS A 182 -0.76 -16.02 6.61
N ASN A 183 0.20 -15.20 6.17
CA ASN A 183 0.35 -14.76 4.79
C ASN A 183 0.43 -15.91 3.78
N VAL A 184 1.08 -17.03 4.14
CA VAL A 184 1.14 -18.23 3.28
C VAL A 184 -0.24 -18.85 3.10
N ALA A 185 -1.06 -18.93 4.15
CA ALA A 185 -2.43 -19.44 4.04
C ALA A 185 -3.31 -18.49 3.22
N ILE A 186 -3.18 -17.18 3.44
CA ILE A 186 -3.89 -16.14 2.68
C ILE A 186 -3.51 -16.22 1.19
N SER A 187 -2.23 -16.38 0.84
CA SER A 187 -1.77 -16.48 -0.55
C SER A 187 -2.40 -17.62 -1.36
N LYS A 188 -2.97 -18.63 -0.69
CA LYS A 188 -3.67 -19.75 -1.34
C LYS A 188 -5.12 -19.41 -1.72
N ILE A 189 -5.73 -18.45 -1.03
CA ILE A 189 -7.14 -18.09 -1.21
C ILE A 189 -7.34 -16.80 -2.01
N VAL A 190 -6.30 -15.96 -2.14
CA VAL A 190 -6.30 -14.76 -2.99
C VAL A 190 -5.55 -14.99 -4.30
N ASP A 191 -5.64 -14.07 -5.27
CA ASP A 191 -4.92 -14.17 -6.54
C ASP A 191 -3.41 -14.08 -6.36
N PHE A 192 -2.96 -13.18 -5.48
CA PHE A 192 -1.60 -13.10 -4.95
C PHE A 192 -1.54 -12.18 -3.72
N VAL A 193 -0.50 -12.34 -2.91
CA VAL A 193 -0.16 -11.38 -1.85
C VAL A 193 0.89 -10.40 -2.36
N ILE A 194 0.83 -9.16 -1.88
CA ILE A 194 1.80 -8.11 -2.17
C ILE A 194 2.61 -7.87 -0.89
N THR A 195 3.88 -8.24 -0.89
CA THR A 195 4.75 -8.03 0.26
C THR A 195 5.26 -6.60 0.29
N MET A 196 4.98 -5.89 1.38
CA MET A 196 5.38 -4.51 1.61
C MET A 196 6.83 -4.44 2.08
N ASN A 197 7.77 -4.48 1.12
CA ASN A 197 9.21 -4.47 1.39
C ASN A 197 9.73 -3.04 1.57
N TYR A 198 9.22 -2.37 2.60
CA TYR A 198 9.59 -1.02 3.03
C TYR A 198 9.18 -0.84 4.50
N ASP A 199 9.60 0.27 5.10
CA ASP A 199 9.47 0.56 6.54
C ASP A 199 10.17 -0.48 7.43
N GLU A 200 11.26 -1.07 6.92
CA GLU A 200 11.82 -2.29 7.50
C GLU A 200 12.85 -2.01 8.61
N GLU A 201 13.45 -0.81 8.67
CA GLU A 201 14.53 -0.51 9.61
C GLU A 201 14.36 0.80 10.42
N GLY A 202 14.79 0.69 11.69
CA GLY A 202 15.42 1.72 12.51
C GLY A 202 14.66 3.02 12.79
N SER A 203 14.42 3.30 14.06
CA SER A 203 14.08 4.63 14.59
C SER A 203 15.20 5.29 15.41
N LEU A 204 16.30 4.57 15.69
CA LEU A 204 17.41 5.00 16.56
C LEU A 204 18.74 5.23 15.85
N ILE A 205 18.92 4.60 14.68
CA ILE A 205 20.05 4.80 13.78
C ILE A 205 19.48 4.94 12.37
N ALA A 206 19.92 5.98 11.66
CA ALA A 206 19.55 6.20 10.28
C ALA A 206 20.00 5.01 9.42
N SER A 207 19.07 4.48 8.65
CA SER A 207 19.24 3.22 7.94
C SER A 207 18.36 3.19 6.69
N ALA A 208 18.64 2.24 5.80
CA ALA A 208 17.88 2.10 4.56
C ALA A 208 16.41 1.77 4.86
N ASN A 209 15.50 2.39 4.12
CA ASN A 209 14.06 2.10 4.21
C ASN A 209 13.77 0.63 3.84
N SER A 210 14.39 0.14 2.76
CA SER A 210 14.20 -1.21 2.22
C SER A 210 15.55 -1.88 1.87
N PRO A 211 16.43 -2.19 2.83
CA PRO A 211 17.75 -2.78 2.50
C PRO A 211 17.62 -4.06 1.66
N PHE A 212 18.48 -4.22 0.65
CA PHE A 212 18.42 -5.36 -0.28
C PHE A 212 18.45 -6.73 0.42
N ARG A 213 19.19 -6.85 1.53
CA ARG A 213 19.24 -8.07 2.34
C ARG A 213 17.85 -8.54 2.80
N ASN A 214 16.96 -7.61 3.13
CA ASN A 214 15.63 -7.95 3.59
C ASN A 214 14.73 -8.39 2.44
N THR A 215 14.90 -7.83 1.22
CA THR A 215 14.25 -8.37 0.01
C THR A 215 14.66 -9.83 -0.23
N VAL A 216 15.96 -10.13 -0.11
CA VAL A 216 16.48 -11.50 -0.23
C VAL A 216 15.89 -12.42 0.85
N TYR A 217 15.94 -11.99 2.12
CA TYR A 217 15.45 -12.78 3.24
C TYR A 217 13.94 -12.99 3.20
N SER A 218 13.18 -11.96 2.83
CA SER A 218 11.73 -12.01 2.63
C SER A 218 11.34 -13.11 1.65
N ILE A 219 11.87 -13.05 0.43
CA ILE A 219 11.56 -14.03 -0.63
C ILE A 219 11.97 -15.44 -0.20
N HIS A 220 13.16 -15.60 0.39
CA HIS A 220 13.62 -16.89 0.88
C HIS A 220 12.71 -17.43 2.00
N ALA A 221 12.28 -16.58 2.93
CA ALA A 221 11.42 -16.96 4.03
C ALA A 221 10.04 -17.39 3.53
N TYR A 222 9.42 -16.66 2.59
CA TYR A 222 8.15 -17.06 1.98
C TYR A 222 8.26 -18.42 1.28
N LYS A 223 9.34 -18.63 0.50
CA LYS A 223 9.62 -19.90 -0.15
C LYS A 223 9.78 -21.04 0.87
N LYS A 224 10.57 -20.83 1.93
CA LYS A 224 10.81 -21.81 3.00
C LYS A 224 9.53 -22.12 3.79
N ALA A 225 8.65 -21.14 3.94
CA ALA A 225 7.35 -21.31 4.59
C ALA A 225 6.30 -22.01 3.71
N GLY A 226 6.65 -22.40 2.47
CA GLY A 226 5.78 -23.15 1.56
C GLY A 226 4.82 -22.29 0.75
N ALA A 227 5.10 -21.00 0.57
CA ALA A 227 4.35 -20.17 -0.35
C ALA A 227 4.60 -20.60 -1.80
N GLN A 228 3.56 -20.54 -2.63
CA GLN A 228 3.72 -20.66 -4.07
C GLN A 228 4.30 -19.34 -4.59
N MET A 229 5.51 -19.33 -5.13
CA MET A 229 6.16 -18.07 -5.52
C MET A 229 5.40 -17.32 -6.62
N SER A 230 4.67 -18.03 -7.48
CA SER A 230 3.73 -17.45 -8.46
C SER A 230 2.50 -16.76 -7.85
N LYS A 231 2.36 -16.77 -6.52
CA LYS A 231 1.36 -16.04 -5.72
C LYS A 231 1.97 -14.88 -4.91
N ILE A 232 3.24 -14.53 -5.15
CA ILE A 232 3.94 -13.45 -4.45
C ILE A 232 4.28 -12.32 -5.41
N VAL A 233 3.91 -11.09 -5.05
CA VAL A 233 4.41 -9.84 -5.63
C VAL A 233 5.16 -9.09 -4.54
N THR A 234 6.31 -8.45 -4.83
CA THR A 234 7.04 -7.63 -3.84
C THR A 234 7.00 -6.15 -4.23
N ALA A 235 6.53 -5.30 -3.33
CA ALA A 235 6.46 -3.86 -3.53
C ALA A 235 7.65 -3.16 -2.85
N GLN A 236 8.25 -2.19 -3.54
CA GLN A 236 9.42 -1.43 -3.07
C GLN A 236 9.08 0.06 -2.92
N PRO A 237 9.79 0.82 -2.07
CA PRO A 237 9.44 2.20 -1.80
C PRO A 237 9.97 3.14 -2.90
N TRP A 238 9.12 4.06 -3.35
CA TRP A 238 9.46 5.26 -4.10
C TRP A 238 9.50 6.48 -3.16
N TYR A 239 9.98 6.26 -1.95
CA TYR A 239 10.20 7.24 -0.91
C TYR A 239 11.35 6.76 -0.01
N GLY A 240 11.80 7.66 0.86
CA GLY A 240 12.82 7.38 1.86
C GLY A 240 12.41 7.88 3.23
N TYR A 241 13.39 7.89 4.11
CA TYR A 241 13.29 8.47 5.44
C TYR A 241 14.35 9.54 5.64
N ASN A 242 13.91 10.67 6.18
CA ASN A 242 14.72 11.76 6.66
C ASN A 242 14.91 11.63 8.17
N TYR A 243 16.16 11.51 8.59
CA TYR A 243 16.56 11.36 9.98
C TYR A 243 17.21 12.65 10.46
N ARG A 244 16.68 13.25 11.53
CA ARG A 244 17.37 14.36 12.20
C ARG A 244 18.52 13.81 13.04
N CYS A 245 19.73 14.26 12.76
CA CYS A 245 20.95 13.74 13.37
C CYS A 245 21.29 14.45 14.68
N LEU A 246 21.50 13.66 15.71
CA LEU A 246 22.00 14.10 17.01
C LEU A 246 23.50 13.82 17.16
N GLY A 247 24.05 12.90 16.36
CA GLY A 247 25.47 12.62 16.23
C GLY A 247 25.75 11.81 14.95
N ILE A 248 27.03 11.72 14.57
CA ILE A 248 27.50 10.92 13.44
C ILE A 248 28.50 9.89 13.98
N LEU A 249 28.29 8.62 13.65
CA LEU A 249 29.19 7.51 14.01
C LEU A 249 30.37 7.42 13.04
N ILE A 250 31.31 6.53 13.36
CA ILE A 250 32.29 6.00 12.41
C ILE A 250 31.48 5.45 11.22
N ASP A 251 31.87 5.81 9.99
CA ASP A 251 31.18 5.54 8.71
C ASP A 251 30.09 6.51 8.26
N ASP A 252 30.01 7.72 8.84
CA ASP A 252 29.07 8.77 8.39
C ASP A 252 27.59 8.36 8.55
N ILE A 253 27.31 7.49 9.52
CA ILE A 253 25.95 7.03 9.85
C ILE A 253 25.37 7.90 10.96
N CYS A 254 24.18 8.42 10.72
CA CYS A 254 23.48 9.32 11.62
C CYS A 254 22.82 8.56 12.78
N VAL A 255 23.05 9.03 14.01
CA VAL A 255 22.32 8.58 15.20
C VAL A 255 21.28 9.62 15.55
N ASN A 256 20.04 9.18 15.66
CA ASN A 256 18.87 10.04 15.88
C ASN A 256 18.25 9.80 17.27
N PHE A 257 19.07 9.28 18.20
CA PHE A 257 18.74 9.05 19.60
C PHE A 257 19.72 9.80 20.53
N SER A 258 19.17 10.46 21.55
CA SER A 258 19.96 11.05 22.64
C SER A 258 19.81 10.20 23.89
N GLU A 259 20.93 9.66 24.38
CA GLU A 259 21.03 9.00 25.69
C GLU A 259 20.50 9.91 26.82
N LYS A 260 20.69 11.22 26.69
CA LYS A 260 20.20 12.25 27.62
C LYS A 260 18.67 12.36 27.62
N LEU A 261 18.01 12.14 26.47
CA LEU A 261 16.55 12.13 26.36
C LEU A 261 15.97 10.82 26.92
N PHE A 262 16.64 9.70 26.69
CA PHE A 262 16.28 8.41 27.29
C PHE A 262 16.41 8.41 28.80
N LEU A 263 17.55 8.84 29.35
CA LEU A 263 17.76 8.97 30.79
C LEU A 263 16.78 9.98 31.42
N LYS A 264 16.45 11.08 30.74
CA LYS A 264 15.39 12.01 31.19
C LYS A 264 14.02 11.35 31.21
N ASN A 265 13.66 10.58 30.18
CA ASN A 265 12.36 9.89 30.10
C ASN A 265 12.27 8.76 31.14
N VAL A 266 13.34 8.00 31.33
CA VAL A 266 13.47 6.97 32.37
C VAL A 266 13.42 7.59 33.77
N ALA A 267 14.15 8.68 34.03
CA ALA A 267 14.10 9.40 35.30
C ALA A 267 12.71 9.99 35.60
N LYS A 268 11.99 10.45 34.57
CA LYS A 268 10.59 10.93 34.67
C LYS A 268 9.63 9.79 35.01
N LEU A 269 9.87 8.60 34.47
CA LEU A 269 9.14 7.36 34.78
C LEU A 269 9.40 6.91 36.23
N PHE A 270 10.66 6.88 36.67
CA PHE A 270 11.03 6.55 38.04
C PHE A 270 10.47 7.56 39.06
N LYS A 271 10.45 8.86 38.73
CA LYS A 271 9.77 9.87 39.56
C LYS A 271 8.26 9.64 39.65
N LYS A 272 7.59 9.26 38.56
CA LYS A 272 6.15 8.91 38.58
C LYS A 272 5.87 7.65 39.42
N MET A 273 6.73 6.64 39.34
CA MET A 273 6.60 5.42 40.15
C MET A 273 6.85 5.64 41.65
N LYS A 274 7.72 6.59 42.02
CA LYS A 274 8.01 6.91 43.44
C LYS A 274 6.90 7.64 44.19
N HIS A 275 5.91 8.24 43.50
CA HIS A 275 4.86 9.06 44.13
C HIS A 275 3.49 8.35 44.23
N GLY A 276 3.44 7.02 44.11
CA GLY A 276 2.25 6.24 44.50
C GLY A 276 0.97 6.44 43.68
N LEU A 277 1.02 7.15 42.54
CA LEU A 277 -0.11 7.32 41.63
C LEU A 277 0.16 6.56 40.33
N ILE A 278 -0.26 5.30 40.27
CA ILE A 278 -0.79 4.59 39.08
C ILE A 278 -1.22 3.19 39.55
N THR A 279 -2.53 2.93 39.54
CA THR A 279 -3.10 1.57 39.58
C THR A 279 -2.85 0.88 38.23
N ARG A 280 -2.63 -0.44 38.25
CA ARG A 280 -2.20 -1.29 37.11
C ARG A 280 -3.14 -1.36 35.89
N ARG A 281 -4.10 -0.45 35.71
CA ARG A 281 -4.95 -0.36 34.51
C ARG A 281 -4.90 1.07 34.00
N ASN A 282 -4.52 1.24 32.73
CA ASN A 282 -4.35 2.50 31.99
C ASN A 282 -2.94 3.13 32.01
N VAL A 283 -1.89 2.36 31.74
CA VAL A 283 -0.75 2.95 31.02
C VAL A 283 -1.17 3.11 29.56
N LYS A 284 -1.88 4.19 29.25
CA LYS A 284 -1.93 4.73 27.89
C LYS A 284 -0.52 5.22 27.59
N TRP A 285 0.14 4.64 26.58
CA TRP A 285 1.38 5.17 26.02
C TRP A 285 1.11 6.49 25.29
N ASN A 286 0.78 7.55 26.04
CA ASN A 286 0.90 8.89 25.50
C ASN A 286 2.38 9.26 25.51
N ILE A 287 3.11 8.81 24.49
CA ILE A 287 4.25 9.58 23.98
C ILE A 287 3.65 10.79 23.25
N GLN A 288 3.04 11.69 24.01
CA GLN A 288 2.83 13.06 23.57
C GLN A 288 3.93 13.87 24.24
N GLY A 289 5.03 13.99 23.49
CA GLY A 289 6.12 14.92 23.73
C GLY A 289 6.44 15.58 22.39
N ASN A 290 5.95 16.81 22.25
CA ASN A 290 6.09 17.74 21.13
C ASN A 290 7.33 17.56 20.22
N ASP A 291 7.04 17.40 18.92
CA ASP A 291 7.62 18.15 17.80
C ASP A 291 9.09 17.94 17.41
N ASP A 292 9.57 16.70 17.45
CA ASP A 292 10.78 16.30 16.73
C ASP A 292 10.74 14.79 16.44
N SER A 293 9.92 14.36 15.48
CA SER A 293 10.06 13.02 14.95
C SER A 293 11.45 12.92 14.35
N SER A 294 12.37 12.23 15.03
CA SER A 294 13.76 12.08 14.60
C SER A 294 13.90 11.25 13.31
N LYS A 295 12.77 10.79 12.76
CA LYS A 295 12.57 10.10 11.49
C LYS A 295 11.23 10.58 10.89
N SER A 296 11.23 11.01 9.64
CA SER A 296 10.01 11.33 8.87
C SER A 296 10.12 10.80 7.45
N SER A 297 9.01 10.37 6.84
CA SER A 297 9.02 9.95 5.44
C SER A 297 9.32 11.15 4.53
N ILE A 298 10.01 10.89 3.43
CA ILE A 298 10.32 11.88 2.40
C ILE A 298 10.12 11.26 1.03
N GLU A 299 9.27 11.88 0.21
CA GLU A 299 8.92 11.41 -1.12
C GLU A 299 10.06 11.60 -2.12
N TYR A 300 10.09 10.79 -3.18
CA TYR A 300 11.16 10.82 -4.16
C TYR A 300 11.34 12.20 -4.82
N GLY A 301 10.26 12.92 -5.10
CA GLY A 301 10.29 14.29 -5.62
C GLY A 301 11.01 15.29 -4.72
N GLU A 302 10.85 15.17 -3.40
CA GLU A 302 11.55 16.03 -2.45
C GLU A 302 13.02 15.60 -2.29
N ILE A 303 13.32 14.30 -2.40
CA ILE A 303 14.70 13.80 -2.46
C ILE A 303 15.45 14.38 -3.67
N GLU A 304 14.83 14.34 -4.86
CA GLU A 304 15.39 14.92 -6.09
C GLU A 304 15.69 16.41 -5.93
N LYS A 305 14.77 17.16 -5.32
CA LYS A 305 14.96 18.57 -5.01
C LYS A 305 16.17 18.83 -4.12
N TYR A 306 16.39 18.02 -3.08
CA TYR A 306 17.59 18.14 -2.25
C TYR A 306 18.86 17.85 -3.05
N LEU A 307 18.88 16.75 -3.80
CA LEU A 307 20.05 16.35 -4.59
C LEU A 307 20.42 17.38 -5.68
N ASN A 308 19.44 18.09 -6.24
CA ASN A 308 19.64 19.16 -7.21
C ASN A 308 20.04 20.52 -6.60
N SER A 309 20.00 20.68 -5.27
CA SER A 309 20.17 21.99 -4.61
C SER A 309 21.62 22.40 -4.29
N ASN A 310 22.62 21.57 -4.57
CA ASN A 310 24.02 21.73 -4.12
C ASN A 310 24.21 21.89 -2.59
N LYS A 311 23.16 21.72 -1.78
CA LYS A 311 23.18 21.88 -0.31
C LYS A 311 23.28 20.54 0.45
N THR A 312 23.66 19.48 -0.23
CA THR A 312 23.78 18.13 0.34
C THR A 312 25.22 17.64 0.21
N SER A 313 25.52 16.52 0.86
CA SER A 313 26.77 15.79 0.66
C SER A 313 26.89 15.12 -0.71
N GLY A 314 25.91 15.29 -1.60
CA GLY A 314 25.69 14.42 -2.75
C GLY A 314 25.22 13.03 -2.32
N SER A 315 24.70 12.25 -3.28
CA SER A 315 24.29 10.87 -3.03
C SER A 315 25.50 9.98 -2.78
N LYS A 316 25.53 9.35 -1.61
CA LYS A 316 26.46 8.29 -1.21
C LYS A 316 25.80 6.92 -1.39
N TRP A 317 26.59 5.86 -1.31
CA TRP A 317 26.13 4.49 -1.52
C TRP A 317 26.56 3.58 -0.38
N SER A 318 25.61 2.85 0.20
CA SER A 318 25.90 1.78 1.16
C SER A 318 25.96 0.42 0.46
N ASN A 319 27.14 -0.21 0.48
CA ASN A 319 27.30 -1.56 -0.08
C ASN A 319 26.57 -2.64 0.72
N SER A 320 26.36 -2.45 2.02
CA SER A 320 25.71 -3.45 2.87
C SER A 320 24.19 -3.50 2.66
N SER A 321 23.55 -2.33 2.47
CA SER A 321 22.11 -2.25 2.20
C SER A 321 21.78 -2.18 0.71
N GLN A 322 22.76 -1.90 -0.16
CA GLN A 322 22.56 -1.58 -1.57
C GLN A 322 21.54 -0.45 -1.77
N SER A 323 21.61 0.57 -0.90
CA SER A 323 20.75 1.75 -0.91
C SER A 323 21.57 3.04 -0.86
N PRO A 324 21.10 4.10 -1.53
CA PRO A 324 21.70 5.42 -1.42
C PRO A 324 21.29 6.15 -0.14
N TYR A 325 22.13 7.11 0.25
CA TYR A 325 21.82 8.08 1.29
C TYR A 325 22.56 9.40 1.04
N PHE A 326 22.14 10.48 1.67
CA PHE A 326 22.89 11.74 1.68
C PHE A 326 22.65 12.50 2.99
N ASN A 327 23.55 13.41 3.31
CA ASN A 327 23.40 14.32 4.44
C ASN A 327 23.10 15.73 3.95
N TYR A 328 22.36 16.51 4.72
CA TYR A 328 22.18 17.95 4.50
C TYR A 328 22.09 18.70 5.82
N LYS A 329 22.23 20.03 5.77
CA LYS A 329 21.96 20.90 6.92
C LYS A 329 20.68 21.67 6.69
N ASP A 330 19.78 21.68 7.67
CA ASP A 330 18.59 22.52 7.62
C ASP A 330 18.93 24.01 7.82
N ALA A 331 17.93 24.89 7.72
CA ALA A 331 18.11 26.33 7.89
C ALA A 331 18.60 26.73 9.29
N LYS A 332 18.44 25.87 10.30
CA LYS A 332 18.89 26.06 11.68
C LYS A 332 20.27 25.45 11.93
N GLY A 333 20.90 24.87 10.90
CA GLY A 333 22.19 24.20 10.98
C GLY A 333 22.15 22.78 11.53
N ALA A 334 20.96 22.22 11.78
CA ALA A 334 20.83 20.83 12.20
C ALA A 334 21.19 19.89 11.04
N ILE A 335 21.91 18.82 11.34
CA ILE A 335 22.28 17.82 10.34
C ILE A 335 21.13 16.84 10.18
N HIS A 336 20.85 16.48 8.94
CA HIS A 336 19.90 15.47 8.56
C HIS A 336 20.57 14.43 7.67
N GLN A 337 20.12 13.19 7.75
CA GLN A 337 20.53 12.10 6.87
C GLN A 337 19.29 11.48 6.23
N VAL A 338 19.27 11.42 4.90
CA VAL A 338 18.17 10.86 4.13
C VAL A 338 18.60 9.55 3.52
N TRP A 339 17.86 8.48 3.80
CA TRP A 339 18.01 7.16 3.19
C TRP A 339 16.83 6.88 2.28
N TYR A 340 17.09 6.40 1.07
CA TYR A 340 16.04 6.28 0.06
C TYR A 340 16.35 5.17 -0.95
N ASP A 341 15.47 5.03 -1.93
CA ASP A 341 15.63 4.17 -3.08
C ASP A 341 15.68 4.97 -4.38
N ASN A 342 16.54 4.57 -5.29
CA ASN A 342 16.71 5.18 -6.60
C ASN A 342 16.70 4.10 -7.70
N PRO A 343 16.76 4.46 -8.99
CA PRO A 343 16.72 3.48 -10.08
C PRO A 343 17.77 2.37 -9.97
N LYS A 344 18.95 2.65 -9.41
CA LYS A 344 20.01 1.66 -9.21
C LYS A 344 19.65 0.65 -8.12
N SER A 345 19.25 1.09 -6.93
CA SER A 345 18.88 0.19 -5.83
C SER A 345 17.61 -0.61 -6.15
N LEU A 346 16.62 0.02 -6.79
CA LEU A 346 15.41 -0.64 -7.27
C LEU A 346 15.71 -1.69 -8.33
N SER A 347 16.59 -1.41 -9.29
CA SER A 347 17.01 -2.41 -10.30
C SER A 347 17.58 -3.68 -9.67
N ILE A 348 18.39 -3.54 -8.61
CA ILE A 348 18.99 -4.67 -7.89
C ILE A 348 17.90 -5.52 -7.24
N LYS A 349 16.97 -4.88 -6.51
CA LYS A 349 15.88 -5.54 -5.78
C LYS A 349 14.89 -6.21 -6.73
N TYR A 350 14.41 -5.48 -7.73
CA TYR A 350 13.49 -6.02 -8.74
C TYR A 350 14.12 -7.14 -9.56
N SER A 351 15.40 -7.02 -9.95
CA SER A 351 16.10 -8.10 -10.67
C SER A 351 16.16 -9.38 -9.84
N TYR A 352 16.50 -9.27 -8.55
CA TYR A 352 16.54 -10.44 -7.68
C TYR A 352 15.14 -11.04 -7.49
N ALA A 353 14.14 -10.18 -7.28
CA ALA A 353 12.76 -10.59 -7.11
C ALA A 353 12.26 -11.41 -8.30
N ILE A 354 12.40 -10.88 -9.52
CA ILE A 354 11.97 -11.57 -10.75
C ILE A 354 12.76 -12.86 -10.98
N LYS A 355 14.09 -12.85 -10.79
CA LYS A 355 14.92 -14.07 -10.91
C LYS A 355 14.59 -15.14 -9.88
N SER A 356 13.95 -14.77 -8.77
CA SER A 356 13.50 -15.70 -7.74
C SER A 356 12.20 -16.43 -8.09
N GLY A 357 11.63 -16.16 -9.27
CA GLY A 357 10.42 -16.84 -9.78
C GLY A 357 9.13 -16.38 -9.10
N ILE A 358 9.12 -15.17 -8.51
CA ILE A 358 7.90 -14.61 -7.95
C ILE A 358 6.99 -14.05 -9.07
N ARG A 359 5.70 -13.85 -8.78
CA ARG A 359 4.70 -13.40 -9.76
C ARG A 359 5.01 -12.03 -10.35
N GLY A 360 5.57 -11.12 -9.56
CA GLY A 360 5.74 -9.73 -9.99
C GLY A 360 6.38 -8.81 -8.97
N ILE A 361 6.40 -7.54 -9.32
CA ILE A 361 6.96 -6.45 -8.51
C ILE A 361 5.93 -5.32 -8.35
N GLY A 362 6.17 -4.41 -7.43
CA GLY A 362 5.29 -3.27 -7.18
C GLY A 362 6.03 -2.08 -6.59
N MET A 363 5.29 -1.00 -6.36
CA MET A 363 5.83 0.26 -5.83
C MET A 363 4.86 0.99 -4.92
N TRP A 364 5.38 1.51 -3.81
CA TRP A 364 4.69 2.46 -2.93
C TRP A 364 5.45 3.81 -2.91
N SER A 365 4.91 4.91 -3.40
CA SER A 365 3.75 5.01 -4.27
C SER A 365 4.13 5.69 -5.58
N THR A 366 3.35 5.44 -6.62
CA THR A 366 3.62 5.92 -7.96
C THR A 366 3.46 7.45 -8.10
N ASP A 367 2.83 8.11 -7.12
CA ASP A 367 2.66 9.57 -7.08
C ASP A 367 3.83 10.32 -6.40
N PHE A 368 4.83 9.62 -5.87
CA PHE A 368 5.93 10.24 -5.11
C PHE A 368 7.07 10.85 -5.94
N PRO A 369 7.37 10.42 -7.18
CA PRO A 369 8.23 11.18 -8.08
C PRO A 369 7.59 12.51 -8.49
N ASN A 370 8.39 13.55 -8.72
CA ASN A 370 7.89 14.82 -9.22
C ASN A 370 8.02 14.89 -10.75
N TYR A 371 7.01 14.38 -11.43
CA TYR A 371 6.97 14.26 -12.89
C TYR A 371 7.10 15.59 -13.65
N VAL A 372 6.77 16.73 -13.03
CA VAL A 372 6.79 18.04 -13.68
C VAL A 372 8.15 18.71 -13.51
N GLN A 373 8.69 18.73 -12.28
CA GLN A 373 9.93 19.43 -11.98
C GLN A 373 11.17 18.60 -12.29
N TYR A 374 11.10 17.28 -12.11
CA TYR A 374 12.21 16.33 -12.32
C TYR A 374 11.77 15.18 -13.25
N PRO A 375 11.38 15.50 -14.51
CA PRO A 375 10.82 14.51 -15.43
C PRO A 375 11.83 13.41 -15.81
N LYS A 376 13.13 13.72 -15.85
CA LYS A 376 14.17 12.74 -16.22
C LYS A 376 14.37 11.70 -15.12
N GLU A 377 14.42 12.16 -13.88
CA GLU A 377 14.59 11.34 -12.69
C GLU A 377 13.34 10.50 -12.41
N SER A 378 12.14 11.08 -12.60
CA SER A 378 10.87 10.37 -12.54
C SER A 378 10.76 9.28 -13.63
N ALA A 379 11.16 9.59 -14.88
CA ALA A 379 11.20 8.59 -15.95
C ALA A 379 12.22 7.47 -15.68
N ALA A 380 13.31 7.75 -14.96
CA ALA A 380 14.31 6.74 -14.60
C ALA A 380 13.76 5.71 -13.60
N MET A 381 12.83 6.08 -12.71
CA MET A 381 12.14 5.16 -11.80
C MET A 381 11.33 4.11 -12.56
N TRP A 382 10.62 4.53 -13.62
CA TRP A 382 9.89 3.62 -14.51
C TRP A 382 10.83 2.79 -15.40
N LYS A 383 11.86 3.43 -15.98
CA LYS A 383 12.82 2.77 -16.87
C LYS A 383 13.57 1.61 -16.19
N CYS A 384 13.78 1.68 -14.88
CA CYS A 384 14.41 0.59 -14.14
C CYS A 384 13.56 -0.69 -14.19
N ILE A 385 12.23 -0.57 -14.14
CA ILE A 385 11.29 -1.68 -14.25
C ILE A 385 11.35 -2.29 -15.65
N ASP A 386 11.26 -1.47 -16.70
CA ASP A 386 11.38 -1.92 -18.10
C ASP A 386 12.68 -2.71 -18.35
N THR A 387 13.80 -2.18 -17.86
CA THR A 387 15.12 -2.82 -17.99
C THR A 387 15.16 -4.17 -17.28
N VAL A 388 14.64 -4.25 -16.06
CA VAL A 388 14.57 -5.51 -15.28
C VAL A 388 13.72 -6.54 -16.02
N LEU A 389 12.55 -6.14 -16.52
CA LEU A 389 11.62 -7.05 -17.19
C LEU A 389 12.15 -7.57 -18.52
N LYS A 390 12.79 -6.71 -19.34
CA LYS A 390 13.43 -7.10 -20.61
C LYS A 390 14.60 -8.06 -20.42
N ASN A 391 15.40 -7.86 -19.38
CA ASN A 391 16.56 -8.70 -19.08
C ASN A 391 16.19 -10.02 -18.39
N SER A 392 14.97 -10.11 -17.87
CA SER A 392 14.44 -11.31 -17.24
C SER A 392 13.65 -12.12 -18.27
N LYS A 393 14.35 -12.77 -19.21
CA LYS A 393 13.74 -13.75 -20.13
C LYS A 393 12.98 -14.82 -19.32
N PRO A 394 11.83 -15.30 -19.82
CA PRO A 394 11.00 -16.28 -19.14
C PRO A 394 11.75 -17.54 -18.73
#